data_AF-U7PS83-F1
#
_entry.id   AF-U7PS83-F1
#
_cell.length_a   1.000
_cell.length_b   1.000
_cell.length_c   1.000
_cell.angle_alpha   90.00
_cell.angle_beta   90.00
_cell.angle_gamma   90.00
#
_symmetry.space_group_name_H-M   'P 1'
#
loop_
_entity.id
_entity.type
_entity.pdbx_description
1 polymer ?
#
loop_
_entity_poly.entity_id
_entity_poly.type
_entity_poly.pdbx_seq_one_letter_code
_entity_poly.pdbx_strand_id
1 'polypeptide(L)'
;MVGVPGKFKGCETCRLRRVKCDNTRPYCKKCHDTGRECAGYDRETVFIIGTPQDGGRCSSHPPRVVKPKTPVTTAVNTPSNIGRSSTSVSSSSSSGAKSRSSPKSRSNSRAPDLVLIPPLRSAWHDSLLVASGGIVHQVQTAALYTQLQSIVRHKDDNGTDGGFHLSPFPAYTPSSVRPPSGDSEFHLSSHCMVHLATGDNHRNFEARPAENICLFLYEHNAPLLSGLPEQWKDPAMQSSSVRRAGPARFATFPAHHSFARVYRPNAIWSALIFRQSTFLSDPEWTSAPWQAHPKSGLDRLLDIAALLPAVLSRADNVTAHQPTLGRRMMAQDVLANCLYVERVLEQWHASVQDLGMRGGSSVNGASTMSRAPTALDGSVDGGFQNGGTRTRASGHGAIGNWYWIADPEHTSVDAQIPFADTFAFRDTVTALMFIYYWATLVLLYPCVESLYEIIFQPVLDTFPSPYPNLPSNLQIPNGDPSVYYGPKEVRELAGNVCRGLDFALSTTLQPDLLSAPLFVVESFYHKMNATSGDGALELLWCESFRSRLAGKGQYIADVIQNRRWVDAGQF
;
A
#
# COMPACT_ATOMS: atom_id res chain seq x y z
N MET A 1 0.51 -31.01 -41.69
CA MET A 1 -0.61 -31.09 -40.73
C MET A 1 -0.53 -32.42 -39.98
N VAL A 2 -0.01 -32.41 -38.76
CA VAL A 2 -0.28 -33.45 -37.75
C VAL A 2 -0.40 -32.69 -36.44
N GLY A 3 -1.63 -32.48 -35.99
CA GLY A 3 -1.92 -31.77 -34.74
C GLY A 3 -1.20 -32.46 -33.59
N VAL A 4 -0.38 -31.71 -32.86
CA VAL A 4 0.40 -32.19 -31.71
C VAL A 4 -0.56 -32.95 -30.77
N PRO A 5 -0.35 -34.25 -30.50
CA PRO A 5 -1.27 -35.05 -29.70
C PRO A 5 -1.53 -34.42 -28.33
N GLY A 6 -2.77 -33.93 -28.17
CA GLY A 6 -3.51 -33.72 -26.94
C GLY A 6 -2.72 -33.43 -25.66
N LYS A 7 -2.67 -32.15 -25.31
CA LYS A 7 -2.51 -31.58 -23.96
C LYS A 7 -2.92 -32.62 -22.89
N PHE A 8 -1.98 -33.10 -22.08
CA PHE A 8 -2.25 -34.00 -20.94
C PHE A 8 -3.49 -33.52 -20.18
N LYS A 9 -4.49 -34.37 -19.91
CA LYS A 9 -5.80 -33.97 -19.31
C LYS A 9 -5.94 -34.29 -17.81
N GLY A 10 -4.91 -34.88 -17.20
CA GLY A 10 -4.93 -35.29 -15.79
C GLY A 10 -4.93 -34.12 -14.81
N CYS A 11 -5.28 -34.43 -13.55
CA CYS A 11 -5.22 -33.47 -12.43
C CYS A 11 -3.78 -33.03 -12.16
N GLU A 12 -3.62 -31.89 -11.53
CA GLU A 12 -2.29 -31.30 -11.32
C GLU A 12 -1.42 -32.20 -10.41
N THR A 13 -2.03 -32.85 -9.41
CA THR A 13 -1.33 -33.83 -8.55
C THR A 13 -0.78 -35.02 -9.35
N CYS A 14 -1.54 -35.61 -10.27
CA CYS A 14 -1.06 -36.72 -11.11
C CYS A 14 -0.01 -36.27 -12.12
N ARG A 15 -0.16 -35.05 -12.66
CA ARG A 15 0.80 -34.45 -13.60
C ARG A 15 2.16 -34.24 -12.95
N LEU A 16 2.19 -33.61 -11.77
CA LEU A 16 3.41 -33.40 -10.98
C LEU A 16 4.11 -34.73 -10.67
N ARG A 17 3.32 -35.76 -10.36
CA ARG A 17 3.79 -37.13 -10.11
C ARG A 17 4.16 -37.92 -11.36
N ARG A 18 3.89 -37.39 -12.56
CA ARG A 18 4.09 -38.06 -13.86
C ARG A 18 3.41 -39.44 -13.94
N VAL A 19 2.22 -39.57 -13.37
CA VAL A 19 1.42 -40.80 -13.44
C VAL A 19 0.17 -40.60 -14.29
N LYS A 20 -0.30 -41.66 -14.96
CA LYS A 20 -1.56 -41.61 -15.71
C LYS A 20 -2.73 -41.32 -14.74
N CYS A 21 -3.48 -40.27 -15.03
CA CYS A 21 -4.68 -39.89 -14.30
C CYS A 21 -5.90 -40.61 -14.91
N ASP A 22 -6.83 -41.03 -14.06
CA ASP A 22 -8.12 -41.62 -14.41
C ASP A 22 -9.17 -40.57 -14.81
N ASN A 23 -8.87 -39.27 -14.64
CA ASN A 23 -9.68 -38.12 -15.06
C ASN A 23 -11.10 -38.04 -14.46
N THR A 24 -11.44 -38.82 -13.44
CA THR A 24 -12.74 -38.68 -12.76
C THR A 24 -12.86 -37.31 -12.10
N ARG A 25 -14.04 -36.71 -12.20
CA ARG A 25 -14.37 -35.39 -11.63
C ARG A 25 -15.32 -35.57 -10.43
N PRO A 26 -15.23 -34.74 -9.38
CA PRO A 26 -14.30 -33.61 -9.21
C PRO A 26 -12.87 -34.02 -8.82
N TYR A 27 -12.68 -35.21 -8.22
CA TYR A 27 -11.37 -35.73 -7.80
C TYR A 27 -11.05 -37.06 -8.48
N CYS A 28 -9.76 -37.29 -8.76
CA CYS A 28 -9.32 -38.53 -9.39
C CYS A 28 -9.23 -39.68 -8.37
N LYS A 29 -9.65 -40.89 -8.73
CA LYS A 29 -9.61 -42.06 -7.84
C LYS A 29 -8.19 -42.36 -7.39
N LYS A 30 -7.20 -42.17 -8.26
CA LYS A 30 -5.79 -42.45 -7.90
C LYS A 30 -5.26 -41.55 -6.79
N CYS A 31 -5.71 -40.29 -6.70
CA CYS A 31 -5.37 -39.44 -5.56
C CYS A 31 -6.12 -39.91 -4.31
N HIS A 32 -7.42 -40.18 -4.44
CA HIS A 32 -8.26 -40.67 -3.35
C HIS A 32 -7.74 -41.98 -2.74
N ASP A 33 -7.50 -43.00 -3.56
CA ASP A 33 -7.04 -44.34 -3.14
C ASP A 33 -5.64 -44.29 -2.51
N THR A 34 -4.87 -43.26 -2.82
CA THR A 34 -3.55 -43.07 -2.21
C THR A 34 -3.53 -42.08 -1.05
N GLY A 35 -4.71 -41.64 -0.58
CA GLY A 35 -4.86 -40.72 0.54
C GLY A 35 -4.29 -39.32 0.27
N ARG A 36 -4.21 -38.91 -0.99
CA ARG A 36 -3.66 -37.61 -1.38
C ARG A 36 -4.77 -36.63 -1.73
N GLU A 37 -4.59 -35.39 -1.30
CA GLU A 37 -5.42 -34.28 -1.73
C GLU A 37 -5.23 -34.03 -3.23
N CYS A 38 -6.33 -34.09 -3.97
CA CYS A 38 -6.33 -33.88 -5.41
C CYS A 38 -6.50 -32.39 -5.69
N ALA A 39 -5.44 -31.73 -6.17
CA ALA A 39 -5.39 -30.29 -6.45
C ALA A 39 -6.25 -29.85 -7.66
N GLY A 40 -7.27 -30.63 -8.01
CA GLY A 40 -8.18 -30.32 -9.11
C GLY A 40 -7.52 -30.38 -10.50
N TYR A 41 -8.23 -29.79 -11.46
CA TYR A 41 -7.91 -29.83 -12.90
C TYR A 41 -7.71 -28.44 -13.51
N ASP A 42 -7.84 -27.39 -12.70
CA ASP A 42 -7.67 -26.00 -13.11
C ASP A 42 -6.19 -25.71 -13.33
N ARG A 43 -5.89 -24.89 -14.35
CA ARG A 43 -4.52 -24.58 -14.78
C ARG A 43 -4.36 -23.09 -14.89
N GLU A 44 -3.29 -22.58 -14.29
CA GLU A 44 -2.84 -21.22 -14.53
C GLU A 44 -2.46 -21.05 -16.00
N THR A 45 -2.98 -19.98 -16.61
CA THR A 45 -2.61 -19.55 -17.97
C THR A 45 -1.23 -18.92 -17.90
N VAL A 46 -0.25 -19.51 -18.59
CA VAL A 46 1.08 -18.92 -18.74
C VAL A 46 1.14 -18.17 -20.06
N PHE A 47 1.41 -16.86 -19.98
CA PHE A 47 1.74 -16.05 -21.14
C PHE A 47 3.20 -16.25 -21.50
N ILE A 48 3.46 -16.54 -22.77
CA ILE A 48 4.83 -16.71 -23.28
C ILE A 48 5.09 -15.53 -24.20
N ILE A 49 6.03 -14.68 -23.79
CA ILE A 49 6.43 -13.49 -24.55
C ILE A 49 7.49 -13.92 -25.57
N GLY A 50 7.17 -13.82 -26.86
CA GLY A 50 8.15 -13.98 -27.93
C GLY A 50 8.82 -12.65 -28.21
N THR A 51 10.13 -12.56 -28.04
CA THR A 51 10.87 -11.35 -28.46
C THR A 51 11.15 -11.41 -29.97
N PRO A 52 11.28 -10.25 -30.65
CA PRO A 52 11.68 -10.21 -32.06
C PRO A 52 13.06 -10.83 -32.32
N GLN A 53 13.95 -10.76 -31.32
CA GLN A 53 15.33 -11.25 -31.39
C GLN A 53 15.38 -12.79 -31.45
N ASP A 54 14.40 -13.47 -30.86
CA ASP A 54 14.27 -14.93 -30.88
C ASP A 54 13.61 -15.47 -32.17
N GLY A 55 13.31 -14.60 -33.15
CA GLY A 55 12.64 -14.98 -34.40
C GLY A 55 11.27 -15.62 -34.17
N GLY A 56 10.59 -15.26 -33.07
CA GLY A 56 9.31 -15.86 -32.67
C GLY A 56 9.40 -17.27 -32.09
N ARG A 57 10.62 -17.82 -31.85
CA ARG A 57 10.78 -19.12 -31.19
C ARG A 57 10.57 -18.98 -29.69
N CYS A 58 9.33 -19.12 -29.25
CA CYS A 58 8.98 -19.19 -27.85
C CYS A 58 9.15 -20.64 -27.32
N SER A 59 9.95 -20.84 -26.27
CA SER A 59 9.97 -22.13 -25.57
C SER A 59 8.59 -22.32 -24.91
N SER A 60 7.86 -23.37 -25.29
CA SER A 60 6.52 -23.68 -24.75
C SER A 60 6.50 -23.99 -23.25
N HIS A 61 7.67 -24.02 -22.62
CA HIS A 61 7.84 -24.32 -21.21
C HIS A 61 8.78 -23.27 -20.60
N PRO A 62 8.31 -22.47 -19.61
CA PRO A 62 9.24 -21.70 -18.80
C PRO A 62 10.29 -22.66 -18.21
N PRO A 63 11.58 -22.27 -18.18
CA PRO A 63 12.63 -23.12 -17.64
C PRO A 63 12.25 -23.54 -16.22
N ARG A 64 12.14 -24.87 -16.03
CA ARG A 64 11.76 -25.45 -14.74
C ARG A 64 12.83 -25.05 -13.74
N VAL A 65 12.47 -24.26 -12.72
CA VAL A 65 13.31 -24.07 -11.53
C VAL A 65 13.51 -25.45 -10.93
N VAL A 66 14.64 -26.08 -11.24
CA VAL A 66 15.08 -27.30 -10.59
C VAL A 66 15.45 -26.84 -9.17
N LYS A 67 14.54 -27.05 -8.22
CA LYS A 67 14.89 -26.88 -6.80
C LYS A 67 16.18 -27.67 -6.55
N PRO A 68 17.22 -27.07 -5.96
CA PRO A 68 18.49 -27.73 -5.75
C PRO A 68 18.26 -29.09 -5.11
N LYS A 69 18.82 -30.14 -5.71
CA LYS A 69 18.85 -31.46 -5.09
C LYS A 69 19.56 -31.29 -3.74
N THR A 70 18.81 -31.40 -2.65
CA THR A 70 19.40 -31.58 -1.34
C THR A 70 20.35 -32.78 -1.43
N PRO A 71 21.61 -32.64 -0.98
CA PRO A 71 22.59 -33.69 -1.13
C PRO A 71 22.11 -34.94 -0.40
N VAL A 72 22.08 -36.03 -1.17
CA VAL A 72 21.89 -37.39 -0.65
C VAL A 72 23.14 -37.74 0.14
N THR A 73 23.11 -37.55 1.45
CA THR A 73 23.99 -38.29 2.35
C THR A 73 23.31 -39.63 2.66
N THR A 74 23.91 -40.65 2.08
CA THR A 74 23.71 -42.08 2.26
C THR A 74 23.33 -42.46 3.69
N ALA A 75 22.13 -43.01 3.83
CA ALA A 75 21.77 -43.89 4.92
C ALA A 75 22.64 -45.15 4.85
N VAL A 76 23.47 -45.39 5.86
CA VAL A 76 24.05 -46.71 6.13
C VAL A 76 23.89 -46.98 7.63
N ASN A 77 23.06 -48.00 7.86
CA ASN A 77 23.03 -48.91 9.00
C ASN A 77 22.43 -48.42 10.32
N THR A 78 21.11 -48.60 10.38
CA THR A 78 20.44 -49.40 11.41
C THR A 78 21.31 -50.56 11.90
N PRO A 79 21.46 -50.74 13.22
CA PRO A 79 21.42 -52.05 13.84
C PRO A 79 20.03 -52.23 14.45
N SER A 80 19.23 -53.04 13.78
CA SER A 80 18.15 -53.76 14.41
C SER A 80 18.73 -54.65 15.51
N ASN A 81 18.32 -54.45 16.76
CA ASN A 81 18.08 -55.61 17.59
C ASN A 81 16.93 -55.40 18.57
N ILE A 82 15.99 -56.31 18.41
CA ILE A 82 14.78 -56.54 19.18
C ILE A 82 15.19 -57.32 20.44
N GLY A 83 14.79 -56.82 21.61
CA GLY A 83 14.83 -57.55 22.88
C GLY A 83 13.85 -56.89 23.84
N ARG A 84 12.57 -57.26 23.77
CA ARG A 84 11.89 -58.09 24.78
C ARG A 84 12.09 -57.63 26.22
N SER A 85 11.00 -57.09 26.75
CA SER A 85 10.33 -57.48 27.99
C SER A 85 11.21 -57.96 29.15
N SER A 86 11.16 -57.23 30.27
CA SER A 86 10.41 -57.67 31.47
C SER A 86 10.85 -56.86 32.69
N THR A 87 9.88 -56.18 33.30
CA THR A 87 9.64 -56.08 34.75
C THR A 87 10.82 -56.12 35.73
N SER A 88 10.88 -55.13 36.61
CA SER A 88 10.52 -55.22 38.04
C SER A 88 11.32 -54.19 38.84
N VAL A 89 10.65 -53.20 39.45
CA VAL A 89 10.12 -53.10 40.83
C VAL A 89 11.07 -52.42 41.81
N SER A 90 10.41 -51.69 42.73
CA SER A 90 10.83 -51.34 44.09
C SER A 90 11.66 -50.06 44.19
N SER A 91 11.06 -48.95 44.65
CA SER A 91 10.77 -48.60 46.07
C SER A 91 11.79 -47.54 46.47
N SER A 92 11.53 -46.45 47.17
CA SER A 92 10.43 -46.00 48.01
C SER A 92 10.94 -44.69 48.62
N SER A 93 10.09 -43.66 48.75
CA SER A 93 9.92 -42.89 50.00
C SER A 93 9.17 -41.59 49.75
N SER A 94 7.97 -41.57 50.28
CA SER A 94 7.08 -40.46 50.59
C SER A 94 7.72 -39.34 51.42
N SER A 95 7.34 -38.10 51.14
CA SER A 95 6.57 -37.19 52.03
C SER A 95 6.92 -35.73 51.75
N GLY A 96 5.89 -34.90 51.54
CA GLY A 96 6.08 -33.47 51.29
C GLY A 96 4.86 -32.82 50.63
N ALA A 97 3.70 -32.91 51.28
CA ALA A 97 2.55 -32.10 50.93
C ALA A 97 2.83 -30.64 51.29
N LYS A 98 2.67 -29.72 50.32
CA LYS A 98 1.92 -28.45 50.43
C LYS A 98 2.25 -27.49 49.28
N SER A 99 1.16 -27.05 48.65
CA SER A 99 0.91 -25.75 48.02
C SER A 99 0.62 -25.81 46.51
N ARG A 100 -0.68 -25.65 46.22
CA ARG A 100 -1.26 -25.29 44.93
C ARG A 100 -0.60 -23.99 44.47
N SER A 101 0.25 -24.05 43.46
CA SER A 101 0.60 -22.88 42.64
C SER A 101 -0.13 -23.03 41.30
N SER A 102 -1.01 -22.07 41.05
CA SER A 102 -1.71 -21.85 39.79
C SER A 102 -0.74 -21.68 38.62
N PRO A 103 -1.21 -21.88 37.37
CA PRO A 103 -0.35 -22.20 36.24
C PRO A 103 0.59 -21.06 35.88
N LYS A 104 1.87 -21.41 35.70
CA LYS A 104 2.92 -20.54 35.18
C LYS A 104 2.45 -19.91 33.87
N SER A 105 2.18 -18.61 33.91
CA SER A 105 2.00 -17.79 32.72
C SER A 105 3.22 -17.99 31.83
N ARG A 106 2.97 -18.25 30.55
CA ARG A 106 4.00 -18.27 29.52
C ARG A 106 4.83 -17.00 29.67
N SER A 107 6.13 -17.17 29.83
CA SER A 107 7.11 -16.09 29.84
C SER A 107 6.96 -15.29 28.55
N ASN A 108 6.26 -14.15 28.62
CA ASN A 108 6.32 -13.15 27.56
C ASN A 108 7.77 -12.73 27.45
N SER A 109 8.42 -13.09 26.35
CA SER A 109 9.66 -12.47 25.91
C SER A 109 9.48 -10.95 26.04
N ARG A 110 10.31 -10.32 26.88
CA ARG A 110 10.22 -8.90 27.20
C ARG A 110 10.51 -8.14 25.90
N ALA A 111 9.50 -7.54 25.30
CA ALA A 111 9.69 -6.67 24.13
C ALA A 111 10.73 -5.60 24.50
N PRO A 112 11.67 -5.26 23.60
CA PRO A 112 12.67 -4.26 23.87
C PRO A 112 11.97 -2.92 24.13
N ASP A 113 12.36 -2.25 25.22
CA ASP A 113 11.87 -0.91 25.53
C ASP A 113 12.56 0.09 24.60
N LEU A 114 11.98 0.26 23.41
CA LEU A 114 12.50 1.12 22.36
C LEU A 114 11.92 2.53 22.50
N VAL A 115 12.77 3.47 22.89
CA VAL A 115 12.37 4.87 23.09
C VAL A 115 13.05 5.75 22.05
N LEU A 116 12.28 6.58 21.34
CA LEU A 116 12.86 7.56 20.42
C LEU A 116 13.56 8.69 21.15
N ILE A 117 14.69 9.11 20.61
CA ILE A 117 15.51 10.19 21.17
C ILE A 117 15.13 11.52 20.51
N PRO A 118 14.79 12.56 21.29
CA PRO A 118 14.55 13.90 20.76
C PRO A 118 15.77 14.49 20.02
N PRO A 119 15.58 15.41 19.05
CA PRO A 119 14.28 15.94 18.61
C PRO A 119 13.51 14.90 17.78
N LEU A 120 12.24 14.70 18.12
CA LEU A 120 11.36 13.79 17.40
C LEU A 120 11.08 14.36 16.00
N ARG A 121 11.22 13.51 14.99
CA ARG A 121 11.00 13.86 13.59
C ARG A 121 9.67 13.31 13.09
N SER A 122 9.23 13.76 11.92
CA SER A 122 8.06 13.19 11.24
C SER A 122 8.31 11.71 10.96
N ALA A 123 7.25 10.91 11.03
CA ALA A 123 7.30 9.48 10.75
C ALA A 123 7.90 9.15 9.36
N TRP A 124 7.87 10.08 8.41
CA TRP A 124 8.41 9.90 7.05
C TRP A 124 9.93 10.03 6.94
N HIS A 125 10.65 10.32 8.04
CA HIS A 125 12.11 10.22 8.02
C HIS A 125 12.53 8.77 8.05
N ASP A 126 13.34 8.36 7.07
CA ASP A 126 13.79 6.97 7.01
C ASP A 126 14.75 6.61 8.16
N SER A 127 15.51 7.57 8.68
CA SER A 127 16.43 7.33 9.80
C SER A 127 15.89 7.87 11.13
N LEU A 128 15.86 7.00 12.15
CA LEU A 128 15.46 7.30 13.52
C LEU A 128 16.61 7.03 14.51
N LEU A 129 16.64 7.75 15.63
CA LEU A 129 17.50 7.46 16.77
C LEU A 129 16.66 6.80 17.86
N VAL A 130 16.98 5.55 18.19
CA VAL A 130 16.25 4.73 19.15
C VAL A 130 17.20 4.32 20.27
N ALA A 131 16.81 4.55 21.53
CA ALA A 131 17.49 4.00 22.69
C ALA A 131 16.90 2.62 23.01
N SER A 132 17.76 1.62 23.19
CA SER A 132 17.42 0.27 23.66
C SER A 132 18.42 -0.15 24.73
N GLY A 133 17.96 -0.49 25.93
CA GLY A 133 18.86 -0.90 27.02
C GLY A 133 19.94 0.14 27.38
N GLY A 134 19.68 1.43 27.14
CA GLY A 134 20.63 2.53 27.37
C GLY A 134 21.60 2.80 26.22
N ILE A 135 21.60 1.99 25.15
CA ILE A 135 22.43 2.20 23.97
C ILE A 135 21.60 2.89 22.88
N VAL A 136 22.18 3.91 22.25
CA VAL A 136 21.57 4.65 21.15
C VAL A 136 21.92 4.00 19.83
N HIS A 137 20.90 3.65 19.06
CA HIS A 137 21.02 3.06 17.73
C HIS A 137 20.42 3.99 16.69
N GLN A 138 21.13 4.18 15.57
CA GLN A 138 20.55 4.77 14.37
C GLN A 138 19.89 3.65 13.55
N VAL A 139 18.58 3.76 13.33
CA VAL A 139 17.74 2.72 12.73
C VAL A 139 17.09 3.23 11.46
N GLN A 140 17.15 2.45 10.38
CA GLN A 140 16.40 2.69 9.15
C GLN A 140 15.00 2.10 9.26
N THR A 141 13.99 2.87 8.89
CA THR A 141 12.59 2.45 8.89
C THR A 141 12.18 1.97 7.52
N ALA A 142 11.55 0.80 7.49
CA ALA A 142 11.03 0.20 6.27
C ALA A 142 9.65 -0.40 6.55
N ALA A 143 8.84 -0.54 5.51
CA ALA A 143 7.60 -1.29 5.60
C ALA A 143 7.36 -2.08 4.33
N LEU A 144 6.78 -3.27 4.48
CA LEU A 144 6.58 -4.20 3.38
C LEU A 144 5.25 -4.93 3.55
N TYR A 145 4.43 -4.91 2.50
CA TYR A 145 3.24 -5.73 2.41
C TYR A 145 3.63 -7.22 2.33
N THR A 146 2.96 -8.05 3.11
CA THR A 146 3.12 -9.51 3.07
C THR A 146 1.91 -10.19 3.69
N GLN A 147 1.63 -11.44 3.30
CA GLN A 147 0.68 -12.25 4.05
C GLN A 147 1.26 -12.56 5.43
N LEU A 148 0.67 -12.05 6.52
CA LEU A 148 1.30 -12.16 7.84
C LEU A 148 1.38 -13.61 8.33
N GLN A 149 0.40 -14.43 7.93
CA GLN A 149 0.34 -15.85 8.24
C GLN A 149 1.39 -16.71 7.51
N SER A 150 1.96 -16.24 6.39
CA SER A 150 2.99 -16.99 5.67
C SER A 150 4.37 -16.82 6.30
N ILE A 151 4.50 -15.93 7.28
CA ILE A 151 5.77 -15.64 7.95
C ILE A 151 6.03 -16.74 8.98
N VAL A 152 7.02 -17.60 8.71
CA VAL A 152 7.50 -18.59 9.69
C VAL A 152 8.70 -18.00 10.45
N ARG A 153 8.64 -18.08 11.78
CA ARG A 153 9.68 -17.55 12.67
C ARG A 153 10.47 -18.71 13.26
N HIS A 154 11.78 -18.70 13.06
CA HIS A 154 12.72 -19.65 13.66
C HIS A 154 13.36 -18.99 14.89
N LYS A 155 12.99 -19.44 16.09
CA LYS A 155 13.63 -18.95 17.32
C LYS A 155 15.07 -19.44 17.40
N ASP A 156 15.94 -18.59 17.93
CA ASP A 156 17.32 -18.98 18.22
C ASP A 156 17.35 -19.96 19.41
N ASP A 157 18.01 -21.11 19.27
CA ASP A 157 18.13 -22.11 20.35
C ASP A 157 18.89 -21.57 21.59
N ASN A 158 19.74 -20.55 21.40
CA ASN A 158 20.64 -20.00 22.43
C ASN A 158 20.26 -18.59 22.94
N GLY A 159 19.14 -18.00 22.50
CA GLY A 159 18.82 -16.60 22.77
C GLY A 159 18.02 -16.35 24.05
N THR A 160 18.65 -15.77 25.09
CA THR A 160 17.94 -15.23 26.27
C THR A 160 17.01 -14.05 25.94
N ASP A 161 17.20 -13.41 24.78
CA ASP A 161 16.58 -12.15 24.36
C ASP A 161 15.39 -12.32 23.40
N GLY A 162 14.91 -13.55 23.16
CA GLY A 162 13.71 -13.80 22.35
C GLY A 162 13.84 -13.51 20.84
N GLY A 163 15.06 -13.36 20.32
CA GLY A 163 15.32 -13.16 18.89
C GLY A 163 14.92 -14.34 18.00
N PHE A 164 14.65 -14.04 16.73
CA PHE A 164 14.27 -15.02 15.72
C PHE A 164 14.72 -14.63 14.30
N HIS A 165 14.80 -15.62 13.43
CA HIS A 165 14.97 -15.45 11.99
C HIS A 165 13.65 -15.66 11.24
N LEU A 166 13.51 -15.02 10.09
CA LEU A 166 12.36 -15.19 9.21
C LEU A 166 12.67 -16.25 8.16
N SER A 167 11.71 -17.13 7.90
CA SER A 167 11.78 -18.02 6.73
C SER A 167 11.79 -17.21 5.44
N PRO A 168 12.31 -17.77 4.34
CA PRO A 168 12.20 -17.14 3.03
C PRO A 168 10.75 -16.76 2.70
N PHE A 169 10.55 -15.52 2.28
CA PHE A 169 9.23 -15.05 1.87
C PHE A 169 8.83 -15.76 0.59
N PRO A 170 7.53 -16.02 0.36
CA PRO A 170 7.06 -16.35 -0.98
C PRO A 170 7.41 -15.23 -1.97
N ALA A 171 7.33 -15.52 -3.27
CA ALA A 171 7.54 -14.52 -4.30
C ALA A 171 6.69 -13.28 -4.01
N TYR A 172 7.35 -12.13 -3.87
CA TYR A 172 6.69 -10.91 -3.47
C TYR A 172 5.65 -10.51 -4.52
N THR A 173 4.42 -10.30 -4.07
CA THR A 173 3.32 -9.83 -4.89
C THR A 173 2.89 -8.49 -4.32
N PRO A 174 3.03 -7.38 -5.07
CA PRO A 174 2.53 -6.08 -4.65
C PRO A 174 1.07 -6.16 -4.23
N SER A 175 0.67 -5.37 -3.23
CA SER A 175 -0.74 -5.36 -2.81
C SER A 175 -1.65 -4.98 -3.97
N SER A 176 -2.62 -5.84 -4.29
CA SER A 176 -3.73 -5.45 -5.14
C SER A 176 -4.64 -4.53 -4.33
N VAL A 177 -5.01 -3.37 -4.86
CA VAL A 177 -6.03 -2.52 -4.26
C VAL A 177 -7.35 -3.31 -4.24
N ARG A 178 -7.86 -3.62 -3.04
CA ARG A 178 -9.05 -4.45 -2.84
C ARG A 178 -10.09 -3.68 -2.03
N PRO A 179 -11.39 -3.76 -2.40
CA PRO A 179 -12.42 -3.16 -1.59
C PRO A 179 -12.47 -3.84 -0.22
N PRO A 180 -12.83 -3.12 0.84
CA PRO A 180 -13.19 -3.76 2.09
C PRO A 180 -14.41 -4.67 1.86
N SER A 181 -14.53 -5.73 2.65
CA SER A 181 -15.54 -6.78 2.42
C SER A 181 -16.94 -6.34 2.87
N GLY A 182 -17.88 -6.19 1.94
CA GLY A 182 -19.25 -5.75 2.24
C GLY A 182 -19.27 -4.36 2.87
N ASP A 183 -20.03 -4.20 3.95
CA ASP A 183 -20.09 -2.95 4.75
C ASP A 183 -18.96 -2.84 5.80
N SER A 184 -17.97 -3.75 5.77
CA SER A 184 -16.88 -3.74 6.76
C SER A 184 -15.96 -2.54 6.56
N GLU A 185 -15.43 -1.98 7.65
CA GLU A 185 -14.40 -0.94 7.59
C GLU A 185 -13.07 -1.47 7.01
N PHE A 186 -12.22 -0.56 6.53
CA PHE A 186 -10.85 -0.89 6.12
C PHE A 186 -10.07 -1.52 7.29
N HIS A 187 -9.59 -2.74 7.08
CA HIS A 187 -8.83 -3.49 8.08
C HIS A 187 -7.39 -3.70 7.62
N LEU A 188 -6.45 -3.32 8.48
CA LEU A 188 -5.03 -3.55 8.28
C LEU A 188 -4.42 -4.02 9.60
N SER A 189 -3.65 -5.09 9.54
CA SER A 189 -2.85 -5.60 10.65
C SER A 189 -1.37 -5.34 10.37
N SER A 190 -0.64 -4.88 11.38
CA SER A 190 0.77 -4.55 11.25
C SER A 190 1.61 -5.14 12.39
N HIS A 191 2.76 -5.70 12.04
CA HIS A 191 3.77 -6.22 12.96
C HIS A 191 5.04 -5.39 12.84
N CYS A 192 5.44 -4.76 13.94
CA CYS A 192 6.69 -4.02 14.07
C CYS A 192 7.77 -4.92 14.68
N MET A 193 8.92 -5.00 14.02
CA MET A 193 10.07 -5.78 14.46
C MET A 193 11.35 -4.97 14.24
N VAL A 194 12.36 -5.21 15.07
CA VAL A 194 13.63 -4.47 15.01
C VAL A 194 14.81 -5.43 14.91
N HIS A 195 15.74 -5.07 14.04
CA HIS A 195 17.06 -5.67 13.92
C HIS A 195 18.09 -4.65 14.43
N LEU A 196 18.74 -4.95 15.55
CA LEU A 196 19.88 -4.18 16.06
C LEU A 196 21.14 -5.02 15.83
N ALA A 197 22.09 -4.49 15.07
CA ALA A 197 23.37 -5.14 14.86
C ALA A 197 24.16 -5.16 16.18
N THR A 198 24.47 -6.36 16.68
CA THR A 198 25.36 -6.54 17.83
C THR A 198 26.80 -6.29 17.37
N GLY A 199 27.53 -5.40 18.05
CA GLY A 199 28.87 -4.94 17.68
C GLY A 199 30.01 -5.97 17.67
N ASP A 200 29.74 -7.28 17.68
CA ASP A 200 30.76 -8.32 17.72
C ASP A 200 31.51 -8.55 16.39
N ASN A 201 31.22 -7.75 15.34
CA ASN A 201 31.95 -7.80 14.08
C ASN A 201 33.21 -6.92 14.02
N HIS A 202 33.85 -6.61 15.15
CA HIS A 202 35.18 -6.00 15.16
C HIS A 202 36.30 -6.86 14.53
N ARG A 203 36.00 -8.06 14.02
CA ARG A 203 37.00 -8.94 13.38
C ARG A 203 36.93 -9.07 11.86
N ASN A 204 35.92 -8.55 11.18
CA ASN A 204 35.84 -8.60 9.71
C ASN A 204 35.83 -7.20 9.10
N PHE A 205 37.00 -6.75 8.64
CA PHE A 205 37.19 -5.44 7.98
C PHE A 205 36.44 -5.30 6.63
N GLU A 206 35.93 -6.41 6.07
CA GLU A 206 35.24 -6.45 4.76
C GLU A 206 33.70 -6.52 4.85
N ALA A 207 33.12 -6.62 6.06
CA ALA A 207 31.67 -6.66 6.20
C ALA A 207 31.10 -5.23 6.23
N ARG A 208 30.21 -4.92 5.26
CA ARG A 208 29.37 -3.71 5.25
C ARG A 208 28.77 -3.51 6.66
N PRO A 209 28.82 -2.32 7.28
CA PRO A 209 28.26 -2.12 8.61
C PRO A 209 26.79 -2.55 8.59
N ALA A 210 26.43 -3.51 9.44
CA ALA A 210 25.07 -4.02 9.50
C ALA A 210 24.15 -2.86 9.94
N GLU A 211 23.35 -2.35 9.01
CA GLU A 211 22.41 -1.26 9.26
C GLU A 211 21.32 -1.74 10.22
N ASN A 212 21.02 -1.01 11.28
CA ASN A 212 19.88 -1.35 12.15
C ASN A 212 18.57 -1.05 11.41
N ILE A 213 17.57 -1.91 11.52
CA ILE A 213 16.29 -1.77 10.80
C ILE A 213 15.11 -1.85 11.77
N CYS A 214 14.14 -0.95 11.59
CA CYS A 214 12.80 -1.02 12.16
C CYS A 214 11.84 -1.32 11.01
N LEU A 215 11.25 -2.51 11.03
CA LEU A 215 10.45 -3.04 9.94
C LEU A 215 8.99 -3.17 10.35
N PHE A 216 8.10 -2.65 9.52
CA PHE A 216 6.66 -2.90 9.62
C PHE A 216 6.23 -3.87 8.51
N LEU A 217 5.89 -5.10 8.90
CA LEU A 217 5.21 -6.03 8.01
C LEU A 217 3.71 -5.85 8.18
N TYR A 218 2.96 -5.80 7.08
CA TYR A 218 1.52 -5.57 7.17
C TYR A 218 0.73 -6.28 6.08
N GLU A 219 -0.54 -6.51 6.39
CA GLU A 219 -1.54 -7.04 5.47
C GLU A 219 -2.83 -6.24 5.64
N HIS A 220 -3.55 -5.97 4.55
CA HIS A 220 -4.86 -5.34 4.58
C HIS A 220 -5.89 -6.15 3.81
N ASN A 221 -7.15 -6.11 4.27
CA ASN A 221 -8.29 -6.82 3.65
C ASN A 221 -7.99 -8.30 3.32
N ALA A 222 -7.40 -9.02 4.29
CA ALA A 222 -6.97 -10.41 4.13
C ALA A 222 -8.17 -11.32 3.72
N PRO A 223 -8.07 -12.09 2.63
CA PRO A 223 -9.21 -12.82 2.06
C PRO A 223 -9.76 -13.92 2.98
N LEU A 224 -8.91 -14.53 3.82
CA LEU A 224 -9.34 -15.59 4.75
C LEU A 224 -10.31 -15.05 5.82
N LEU A 225 -10.11 -13.83 6.28
CA LEU A 225 -11.02 -13.16 7.23
C LEU A 225 -12.34 -12.77 6.56
N SER A 226 -12.32 -12.40 5.28
CA SER A 226 -13.51 -12.00 4.54
C SER A 226 -14.53 -13.12 4.36
N GLY A 227 -14.07 -14.36 4.15
CA GLY A 227 -14.93 -15.52 3.89
C GLY A 227 -15.40 -16.30 5.12
N LEU A 228 -14.81 -16.06 6.31
CA LEU A 228 -15.19 -16.78 7.52
C LEU A 228 -16.52 -16.24 8.09
N PRO A 229 -17.47 -17.13 8.46
CA PRO A 229 -18.61 -16.78 9.30
C PRO A 229 -18.16 -16.00 10.55
N GLU A 230 -18.96 -15.02 10.98
CA GLU A 230 -18.65 -14.09 12.07
C GLU A 230 -18.17 -14.77 13.37
N GLN A 231 -18.72 -15.94 13.68
CA GLN A 231 -18.37 -16.79 14.82
C GLN A 231 -16.97 -17.43 14.75
N TRP A 232 -16.35 -17.52 13.56
CA TRP A 232 -15.03 -18.15 13.34
C TRP A 232 -13.92 -17.13 13.10
N LYS A 233 -14.28 -15.85 12.99
CA LYS A 233 -13.30 -14.75 13.02
C LYS A 233 -12.83 -14.62 14.46
N ASP A 234 -11.51 -14.66 14.70
CA ASP A 234 -10.94 -14.52 16.04
C ASP A 234 -11.45 -13.23 16.71
N PRO A 235 -12.11 -13.30 17.89
CA PRO A 235 -12.54 -12.11 18.63
C PRO A 235 -11.39 -11.14 18.89
N ALA A 236 -10.15 -11.64 19.06
CA ALA A 236 -8.98 -10.79 19.26
C ALA A 236 -8.59 -10.02 17.99
N MET A 237 -8.76 -10.61 16.80
CA MET A 237 -8.48 -9.97 15.51
C MET A 237 -9.60 -8.99 15.10
N GLN A 238 -10.85 -9.26 15.51
CA GLN A 238 -11.93 -8.27 15.48
C GLN A 238 -11.79 -7.20 16.58
N SER A 239 -10.97 -7.44 17.61
CA SER A 239 -10.87 -6.56 18.79
C SER A 239 -10.05 -5.30 18.54
N SER A 240 -9.08 -5.36 17.62
CA SER A 240 -8.08 -4.32 17.39
C SER A 240 -8.33 -3.47 16.14
N SER A 241 -9.57 -3.02 15.90
CA SER A 241 -9.75 -1.94 14.91
C SER A 241 -9.00 -0.70 15.39
N VAL A 242 -8.20 -0.08 14.53
CA VAL A 242 -7.51 1.20 14.78
C VAL A 242 -8.48 2.22 15.37
N ARG A 243 -9.70 2.30 14.82
CA ARG A 243 -10.76 3.19 15.32
C ARG A 243 -11.11 2.94 16.79
N ARG A 244 -11.22 1.67 17.19
CA ARG A 244 -11.55 1.27 18.58
C ARG A 244 -10.41 1.53 19.55
N ALA A 245 -9.17 1.42 19.09
CA ALA A 245 -7.99 1.75 19.87
C ALA A 245 -7.93 3.24 20.27
N GLY A 246 -8.61 4.11 19.51
CA GLY A 246 -8.62 5.54 19.71
C GLY A 246 -7.34 6.22 19.23
N PRO A 247 -7.41 7.49 18.81
CA PRO A 247 -6.29 8.15 18.13
C PRO A 247 -5.09 8.41 19.07
N ALA A 248 -5.33 8.58 20.38
CA ALA A 248 -4.27 8.78 21.36
C ALA A 248 -3.32 7.57 21.50
N ARG A 249 -3.77 6.34 21.16
CA ARG A 249 -2.92 5.14 21.17
C ARG A 249 -1.77 5.25 20.17
N PHE A 250 -1.92 6.08 19.14
CA PHE A 250 -0.96 6.26 18.05
C PHE A 250 -0.13 7.54 18.19
N ALA A 251 -0.06 8.12 19.39
CA ALA A 251 0.71 9.33 19.65
C ALA A 251 2.22 9.09 19.79
N THR A 252 2.66 7.87 20.13
CA THR A 252 4.06 7.55 20.43
C THR A 252 4.59 6.36 19.61
N PHE A 253 5.91 6.27 19.47
CA PHE A 253 6.57 5.14 18.81
C PHE A 253 6.38 3.81 19.59
N PRO A 254 6.20 2.66 18.92
CA PRO A 254 6.15 2.46 17.46
C PRO A 254 4.77 2.69 16.83
N ALA A 255 3.73 2.84 17.65
CA ALA A 255 2.34 2.96 17.19
C ALA A 255 2.13 4.14 16.22
N HIS A 256 2.73 5.30 16.51
CA HIS A 256 2.71 6.46 15.63
C HIS A 256 3.22 6.15 14.22
N HIS A 257 4.29 5.36 14.10
CA HIS A 257 4.89 5.06 12.81
C HIS A 257 4.10 4.00 12.04
N SER A 258 3.56 3.00 12.75
CA SER A 258 2.57 2.08 12.16
C SER A 258 1.35 2.85 11.62
N PHE A 259 0.82 3.79 12.40
CA PHE A 259 -0.33 4.58 11.95
C PHE A 259 0.01 5.50 10.77
N ALA A 260 1.01 6.37 10.92
CA ALA A 260 1.30 7.42 9.95
C ALA A 260 1.89 6.91 8.64
N ARG A 261 2.79 5.91 8.68
CA ARG A 261 3.45 5.37 7.46
C ARG A 261 2.69 4.21 6.82
N VAL A 262 1.95 3.43 7.61
CA VAL A 262 1.35 2.17 7.13
C VAL A 262 -0.17 2.26 7.08
N TYR A 263 -0.85 2.38 8.23
CA TYR A 263 -2.31 2.35 8.26
C TYR A 263 -2.94 3.48 7.45
N ARG A 264 -2.59 4.72 7.79
CA ARG A 264 -3.28 5.93 7.31
C ARG A 264 -3.21 6.11 5.78
N PRO A 265 -2.04 6.00 5.11
CA PRO A 265 -1.98 6.14 3.66
C PRO A 265 -2.78 5.05 2.94
N ASN A 266 -2.67 3.79 3.38
CA ASN A 266 -3.41 2.67 2.77
C ASN A 266 -4.93 2.83 2.95
N ALA A 267 -5.38 3.24 4.13
CA ALA A 267 -6.80 3.46 4.43
C ALA A 267 -7.38 4.63 3.61
N ILE A 268 -6.67 5.76 3.52
CA ILE A 268 -7.10 6.92 2.73
C ILE A 268 -7.15 6.56 1.24
N TRP A 269 -6.13 5.88 0.70
CA TRP A 269 -6.15 5.46 -0.71
C TRP A 269 -7.26 4.47 -1.01
N SER A 270 -7.49 3.49 -0.13
CA SER A 270 -8.63 2.58 -0.26
C SER A 270 -9.95 3.36 -0.28
N ALA A 271 -10.13 4.29 0.66
CA ALA A 271 -11.32 5.14 0.73
C ALA A 271 -11.52 5.99 -0.54
N LEU A 272 -10.45 6.58 -1.08
CA LEU A 272 -10.47 7.35 -2.32
C LEU A 272 -10.87 6.50 -3.53
N ILE A 273 -10.23 5.35 -3.70
CA ILE A 273 -10.43 4.46 -4.85
C ILE A 273 -11.84 3.88 -4.86
N PHE A 274 -12.35 3.47 -3.70
CA PHE A 274 -13.69 2.91 -3.57
C PHE A 274 -14.77 3.95 -3.26
N ARG A 275 -14.39 5.24 -3.18
CA ARG A 275 -15.30 6.37 -2.93
C ARG A 275 -16.16 6.16 -1.68
N GLN A 276 -15.50 5.71 -0.60
CA GLN A 276 -16.11 5.41 0.69
C GLN A 276 -15.60 6.39 1.76
N SER A 277 -16.51 7.00 2.52
CA SER A 277 -16.16 7.89 3.62
C SER A 277 -15.21 7.24 4.63
N THR A 278 -14.32 8.04 5.23
CA THR A 278 -13.33 7.57 6.20
C THR A 278 -13.33 8.44 7.46
N PHE A 279 -13.23 7.83 8.63
CA PHE A 279 -13.10 8.55 9.91
C PHE A 279 -11.75 9.29 10.04
N LEU A 280 -10.80 9.03 9.13
CA LEU A 280 -9.48 9.65 9.14
C LEU A 280 -9.49 11.14 8.77
N SER A 281 -10.62 11.67 8.29
CA SER A 281 -10.84 13.12 8.15
C SER A 281 -11.18 13.81 9.47
N ASP A 282 -11.57 13.07 10.51
CA ASP A 282 -12.07 13.66 11.74
C ASP A 282 -10.94 14.41 12.48
N PRO A 283 -11.23 15.54 13.15
CA PRO A 283 -10.20 16.36 13.80
C PRO A 283 -9.35 15.63 14.84
N GLU A 284 -9.93 14.65 15.54
CA GLU A 284 -9.20 13.82 16.52
C GLU A 284 -8.16 12.92 15.83
N TRP A 285 -8.47 12.39 14.65
CA TRP A 285 -7.60 11.53 13.85
C TRP A 285 -6.59 12.31 13.03
N THR A 286 -6.73 13.63 12.91
CA THR A 286 -5.72 14.52 12.31
C THR A 286 -4.85 15.25 13.34
N SER A 287 -5.14 15.16 14.64
CA SER A 287 -4.37 15.90 15.66
C SER A 287 -3.74 15.01 16.73
N ALA A 288 -4.50 14.10 17.34
CA ALA A 288 -4.03 13.32 18.48
C ALA A 288 -2.83 12.40 18.15
N PRO A 289 -2.77 11.72 16.98
CA PRO A 289 -1.59 10.92 16.63
C PRO A 289 -0.31 11.74 16.45
N TRP A 290 -0.39 13.06 16.24
CA TRP A 290 0.77 13.95 16.07
C TRP A 290 1.08 14.80 17.32
N GLN A 291 0.57 14.44 18.50
CA GLN A 291 0.88 15.18 19.73
C GLN A 291 2.38 15.17 20.06
N ALA A 292 3.08 14.05 19.84
CA ALA A 292 4.52 13.93 20.11
C ALA A 292 5.40 14.14 18.86
N HIS A 293 4.83 14.09 17.66
CA HIS A 293 5.59 14.05 16.40
C HIS A 293 5.14 15.16 15.44
N PRO A 294 6.09 15.86 14.78
CA PRO A 294 5.74 16.90 13.83
C PRO A 294 5.13 16.32 12.53
N LYS A 295 4.13 17.01 11.98
CA LYS A 295 3.57 16.71 10.65
C LYS A 295 4.50 17.13 9.52
N SER A 296 4.70 16.23 8.56
CA SER A 296 5.33 16.53 7.27
C SER A 296 4.38 17.23 6.29
N GLY A 297 4.90 17.69 5.16
CA GLY A 297 4.08 18.14 4.02
C GLY A 297 3.17 17.02 3.49
N LEU A 298 3.62 15.77 3.51
CA LEU A 298 2.86 14.60 3.10
C LEU A 298 1.70 14.30 4.07
N ASP A 299 1.91 14.44 5.38
CA ASP A 299 0.85 14.25 6.38
C ASP A 299 -0.29 15.26 6.19
N ARG A 300 0.05 16.51 5.89
CA ARG A 300 -0.92 17.58 5.57
C ARG A 300 -1.66 17.31 4.27
N LEU A 301 -0.96 16.84 3.23
CA LEU A 301 -1.60 16.43 1.98
C LEU A 301 -2.62 15.31 2.23
N LEU A 302 -2.26 14.31 3.04
CA LEU A 302 -3.16 13.23 3.42
C LEU A 302 -4.34 13.71 4.27
N ASP A 303 -4.19 14.77 5.09
CA ASP A 303 -5.35 15.40 5.78
C ASP A 303 -6.36 15.92 4.75
N ILE A 304 -5.89 16.58 3.69
CA ILE A 304 -6.74 17.15 2.65
C ILE A 304 -7.37 16.02 1.81
N ALA A 305 -6.56 15.04 1.40
CA ALA A 305 -7.03 13.89 0.63
C ALA A 305 -8.07 13.06 1.38
N ALA A 306 -8.00 12.99 2.72
CA ALA A 306 -8.99 12.29 3.55
C ALA A 306 -10.39 12.92 3.51
N LEU A 307 -10.54 14.20 3.11
CA LEU A 307 -11.85 14.86 2.97
C LEU A 307 -12.60 14.38 1.71
N LEU A 308 -11.86 13.99 0.67
CA LEU A 308 -12.40 13.74 -0.66
C LEU A 308 -13.32 12.49 -0.76
N PRO A 309 -13.04 11.34 -0.11
CA PRO A 309 -13.87 10.13 -0.25
C PRO A 309 -15.37 10.35 0.06
N ALA A 310 -15.67 11.13 1.10
CA ALA A 310 -17.06 11.46 1.45
C ALA A 310 -17.74 12.33 0.39
N VAL A 311 -17.00 13.28 -0.21
CA VAL A 311 -17.49 14.11 -1.31
C VAL A 311 -17.74 13.26 -2.56
N LEU A 312 -16.82 12.35 -2.89
CA LEU A 312 -16.97 11.42 -4.01
C LEU A 312 -18.18 10.50 -3.83
N SER A 313 -18.39 9.96 -2.63
CA SER A 313 -19.58 9.14 -2.31
C SER A 313 -20.88 9.91 -2.51
N ARG A 314 -20.91 11.18 -2.07
CA ARG A 314 -22.07 12.06 -2.28
C ARG A 314 -22.32 12.37 -3.76
N ALA A 315 -21.27 12.55 -4.56
CA ALA A 315 -21.39 12.72 -6.01
C ALA A 315 -22.01 11.49 -6.71
N ASP A 316 -21.68 10.28 -6.27
CA ASP A 316 -22.31 9.06 -6.82
C ASP A 316 -23.82 9.03 -6.51
N ASN A 317 -24.19 9.39 -5.28
CA ASN A 317 -25.59 9.50 -4.87
C ASN A 317 -26.34 10.54 -5.71
N VAL A 318 -25.74 11.70 -5.99
CA VAL A 318 -26.34 12.73 -6.87
C VAL A 318 -26.56 12.17 -8.28
N THR A 319 -25.59 11.42 -8.81
CA THR A 319 -25.66 10.86 -10.16
C THR A 319 -26.82 9.88 -10.32
N ALA A 320 -27.16 9.12 -9.27
CA ALA A 320 -28.23 8.13 -9.28
C ALA A 320 -29.67 8.71 -9.32
N HIS A 321 -29.85 10.00 -9.01
CA HIS A 321 -31.17 10.63 -9.01
C HIS A 321 -31.63 11.00 -10.43
N GLN A 322 -32.95 11.10 -10.64
CA GLN A 322 -33.53 11.66 -11.85
C GLN A 322 -33.18 13.16 -11.99
N PRO A 323 -33.12 13.72 -13.22
CA PRO A 323 -32.80 15.12 -13.46
C PRO A 323 -33.93 16.05 -12.99
N THR A 324 -33.99 16.30 -11.69
CA THR A 324 -34.93 17.18 -10.99
C THR A 324 -34.23 18.44 -10.51
N LEU A 325 -35.01 19.47 -10.14
CA LEU A 325 -34.45 20.65 -9.48
C LEU A 325 -33.72 20.28 -8.18
N GLY A 326 -34.25 19.31 -7.42
CA GLY A 326 -33.61 18.80 -6.21
C GLY A 326 -32.22 18.19 -6.46
N ARG A 327 -32.07 17.38 -7.52
CA ARG A 327 -30.77 16.81 -7.92
C ARG A 327 -29.76 17.91 -8.28
N ARG A 328 -30.21 18.96 -8.98
CA ARG A 328 -29.36 20.12 -9.31
C ARG A 328 -28.87 20.83 -8.05
N MET A 329 -29.73 21.04 -7.06
CA MET A 329 -29.32 21.65 -5.78
C MET A 329 -28.30 20.79 -5.03
N MET A 330 -28.50 19.46 -5.00
CA MET A 330 -27.51 18.55 -4.41
C MET A 330 -26.17 18.60 -5.18
N ALA A 331 -26.20 18.66 -6.50
CA ALA A 331 -25.00 18.77 -7.33
C ALA A 331 -24.23 20.07 -7.06
N GLN A 332 -24.92 21.20 -6.89
CA GLN A 332 -24.31 22.48 -6.54
C GLN A 332 -23.61 22.42 -5.17
N ASP A 333 -24.23 21.79 -4.18
CA ASP A 333 -23.65 21.60 -2.85
C ASP A 333 -22.41 20.67 -2.90
N VAL A 334 -22.49 19.53 -3.59
CA VAL A 334 -21.32 18.64 -3.74
C VAL A 334 -20.19 19.33 -4.53
N LEU A 335 -20.52 20.11 -5.58
CA LEU A 335 -19.54 20.89 -6.32
C LEU A 335 -18.84 21.93 -5.42
N ALA A 336 -19.59 22.60 -4.54
CA ALA A 336 -19.00 23.53 -3.55
C ALA A 336 -17.93 22.83 -2.69
N ASN A 337 -18.22 21.60 -2.25
CA ASN A 337 -17.30 20.78 -1.47
C ASN A 337 -16.07 20.34 -2.29
N CYS A 338 -16.24 19.96 -3.56
CA CYS A 338 -15.13 19.66 -4.47
C CYS A 338 -14.19 20.86 -4.65
N LEU A 339 -14.75 22.04 -4.93
CA LEU A 339 -13.98 23.28 -5.13
C LEU A 339 -13.31 23.76 -3.84
N TYR A 340 -13.90 23.48 -2.68
CA TYR A 340 -13.24 23.70 -1.40
C TYR A 340 -11.99 22.81 -1.26
N VAL A 341 -12.11 21.50 -1.49
CA VAL A 341 -10.97 20.57 -1.41
C VAL A 341 -9.87 20.97 -2.40
N GLU A 342 -10.24 21.31 -3.64
CA GLU A 342 -9.29 21.82 -4.65
C GLU A 342 -8.54 23.06 -4.13
N ARG A 343 -9.25 24.06 -3.62
CA ARG A 343 -8.62 25.29 -3.11
C ARG A 343 -7.63 24.99 -1.98
N VAL A 344 -7.95 24.06 -1.08
CA VAL A 344 -7.04 23.67 0.01
C VAL A 344 -5.82 22.92 -0.55
N LEU A 345 -5.99 22.07 -1.57
CA LEU A 345 -4.89 21.42 -2.29
C LEU A 345 -3.98 22.45 -2.99
N GLU A 346 -4.55 23.45 -3.65
CA GLU A 346 -3.81 24.54 -4.29
C GLU A 346 -3.02 25.38 -3.27
N GLN A 347 -3.64 25.70 -2.12
CA GLN A 347 -2.97 26.40 -1.03
C GLN A 347 -1.80 25.58 -0.48
N TRP A 348 -2.02 24.28 -0.25
CA TRP A 348 -0.95 23.37 0.15
C TRP A 348 0.18 23.36 -0.88
N HIS A 349 -0.14 23.25 -2.16
CA HIS A 349 0.85 23.21 -3.24
C HIS A 349 1.66 24.51 -3.33
N ALA A 350 1.01 25.67 -3.30
CA ALA A 350 1.67 26.97 -3.26
C ALA A 350 2.58 27.13 -2.03
N SER A 351 2.14 26.60 -0.88
CA SER A 351 2.90 26.65 0.36
C SER A 351 4.17 25.77 0.29
N VAL A 352 4.09 24.59 -0.34
CA VAL A 352 5.24 23.72 -0.62
C VAL A 352 6.21 24.42 -1.57
N GLN A 353 5.70 25.12 -2.59
CA GLN A 353 6.52 25.89 -3.52
C GLN A 353 7.28 27.04 -2.83
N ASP A 354 6.61 27.84 -1.98
CA ASP A 354 7.26 28.93 -1.22
C ASP A 354 8.39 28.40 -0.32
N LEU A 355 8.17 27.27 0.36
CA LEU A 355 9.22 26.61 1.15
C LEU A 355 10.44 26.22 0.30
N GLY A 356 10.21 25.79 -0.94
CA GLY A 356 11.27 25.46 -1.89
C GLY A 356 12.07 26.68 -2.30
N MET A 357 11.41 27.79 -2.61
CA MET A 357 12.03 29.05 -3.02
C MET A 357 12.91 29.68 -1.93
N ARG A 358 12.54 29.50 -0.65
CA ARG A 358 13.31 30.03 0.50
C ARG A 358 14.60 29.27 0.81
N GLY A 359 14.97 28.23 0.05
CA GLY A 359 16.17 27.42 0.33
C GLY A 359 16.09 26.63 1.63
N GLY A 360 14.87 26.38 2.13
CA GLY A 360 14.63 25.64 3.36
C GLY A 360 15.21 24.22 3.27
N SER A 361 16.27 23.95 4.03
CA SER A 361 16.92 22.63 4.08
C SER A 361 16.06 21.57 4.79
N SER A 362 14.94 21.94 5.41
CA SER A 362 14.05 21.00 6.11
C SER A 362 12.58 21.26 5.77
N VAL A 363 11.97 20.34 5.02
CA VAL A 363 10.52 20.28 4.74
C VAL A 363 9.68 20.06 6.02
N ASN A 364 10.33 19.97 7.18
CA ASN A 364 9.71 19.66 8.47
C ASN A 364 9.51 20.89 9.37
N GLY A 365 9.96 22.07 8.96
CA GLY A 365 9.77 23.33 9.71
C GLY A 365 8.38 23.96 9.55
N ALA A 366 7.40 23.25 8.97
CA ALA A 366 6.11 23.78 8.53
C ALA A 366 5.10 24.10 9.66
N SER A 367 5.54 24.55 10.82
CA SER A 367 4.66 25.06 11.88
C SER A 367 3.89 26.32 11.45
N THR A 368 4.29 26.98 10.36
CA THR A 368 3.65 28.18 9.79
C THR A 368 2.60 27.89 8.72
N MET A 369 2.39 26.64 8.31
CA MET A 369 1.29 26.28 7.40
C MET A 369 0.01 26.08 8.20
N SER A 370 -1.07 26.75 7.75
CA SER A 370 -2.37 26.88 8.43
C SER A 370 -2.94 25.59 9.03
N ARG A 371 -3.87 25.76 9.99
CA ARG A 371 -4.59 24.71 10.73
C ARG A 371 -5.17 23.66 9.77
N ALA A 372 -5.22 22.40 10.22
CA ALA A 372 -5.87 21.31 9.48
C ALA A 372 -7.26 21.78 8.99
N PRO A 373 -7.62 21.50 7.72
CA PRO A 373 -8.94 21.88 7.20
C PRO A 373 -10.01 21.24 8.10
N THR A 374 -10.97 22.06 8.51
CA THR A 374 -12.12 21.58 9.30
C THR A 374 -13.01 20.70 8.43
N ALA A 375 -13.67 19.72 9.05
CA ALA A 375 -14.71 18.92 8.39
C ALA A 375 -15.71 19.86 7.69
N LEU A 376 -16.19 19.42 6.52
CA LEU A 376 -17.15 20.12 5.67
C LEU A 376 -18.47 20.31 6.43
N ASP A 377 -18.55 21.32 7.30
CA ASP A 377 -19.81 21.75 7.88
C ASP A 377 -20.46 22.74 6.91
N GLY A 378 -21.72 22.51 6.56
CA GLY A 378 -22.44 23.12 5.44
C GLY A 378 -22.72 24.62 5.55
N SER A 379 -22.01 25.35 6.42
CA SER A 379 -22.15 26.79 6.62
C SER A 379 -21.01 27.54 5.93
N VAL A 380 -21.22 27.91 4.66
CA VAL A 380 -20.29 28.72 3.86
C VAL A 380 -20.48 30.20 4.20
N ASP A 381 -20.12 30.62 5.41
CA ASP A 381 -20.03 32.04 5.80
C ASP A 381 -18.60 32.44 6.20
N GLY A 382 -17.62 31.91 5.48
CA GLY A 382 -16.24 32.38 5.50
C GLY A 382 -15.96 33.24 4.27
N GLY A 383 -16.05 34.57 4.41
CA GLY A 383 -15.73 35.52 3.35
C GLY A 383 -14.26 35.43 2.93
N PHE A 384 -13.95 34.60 1.93
CA PHE A 384 -12.67 34.58 1.23
C PHE A 384 -12.89 35.00 -0.23
N GLN A 385 -12.26 36.11 -0.62
CA GLN A 385 -12.37 36.68 -1.96
C GLN A 385 -11.81 35.72 -3.02
N ASN A 386 -12.63 35.36 -4.01
CA ASN A 386 -12.23 34.68 -5.24
C ASN A 386 -11.35 35.62 -6.09
N GLY A 387 -10.07 35.74 -5.75
CA GLY A 387 -9.11 36.62 -6.47
C GLY A 387 -7.85 35.92 -6.99
N GLY A 388 -7.67 34.62 -6.75
CA GLY A 388 -6.54 33.87 -7.30
C GLY A 388 -6.78 33.53 -8.77
N THR A 389 -5.92 33.99 -9.67
CA THR A 389 -5.79 33.40 -11.02
C THR A 389 -5.52 31.90 -10.86
N ARG A 390 -6.44 31.04 -11.31
CA ARG A 390 -6.23 29.58 -11.37
C ARG A 390 -4.98 29.29 -12.20
N THR A 391 -3.92 28.86 -11.54
CA THR A 391 -2.72 28.37 -12.23
C THR A 391 -2.94 26.91 -12.59
N ARG A 392 -2.56 26.52 -13.80
CA ARG A 392 -2.76 25.14 -14.28
C ARG A 392 -1.93 24.20 -13.42
N ALA A 393 -2.57 23.27 -12.71
CA ALA A 393 -1.88 22.29 -11.86
C ALA A 393 -0.86 21.44 -12.66
N SER A 394 -1.11 21.25 -13.97
CA SER A 394 -0.24 20.53 -14.90
C SER A 394 0.89 21.37 -15.52
N GLY A 395 1.13 22.60 -15.08
CA GLY A 395 2.10 23.51 -15.71
C GLY A 395 3.46 22.87 -16.00
N HIS A 396 3.77 22.69 -17.29
CA HIS A 396 5.07 22.25 -17.82
C HIS A 396 6.17 23.22 -17.41
N GLY A 397 6.97 22.82 -16.44
CA GLY A 397 8.24 23.46 -16.13
C GLY A 397 8.81 22.76 -14.93
N ALA A 398 10.01 22.21 -15.05
CA ALA A 398 10.80 21.81 -13.90
C ALA A 398 10.88 23.00 -12.93
N ILE A 399 10.04 23.02 -11.91
CA ILE A 399 9.99 24.11 -10.92
C ILE A 399 11.20 23.85 -10.01
N GLY A 400 12.32 24.44 -10.40
CA GLY A 400 13.70 23.99 -10.17
C GLY A 400 14.22 23.78 -8.73
N ASN A 401 13.37 23.68 -7.71
CA ASN A 401 13.81 23.40 -6.33
C ASN A 401 13.32 22.05 -5.78
N TRP A 402 12.29 21.42 -6.37
CA TRP A 402 11.72 20.18 -5.83
C TRP A 402 11.83 18.99 -6.76
N TYR A 403 11.62 19.20 -8.06
CA TYR A 403 11.74 18.16 -9.07
C TYR A 403 12.12 18.75 -10.42
N TRP A 404 12.72 17.92 -11.27
CA TRP A 404 13.18 18.27 -12.61
C TRP A 404 13.07 17.05 -13.53
N ILE A 405 13.18 17.26 -14.84
CA ILE A 405 13.28 16.15 -15.80
C ILE A 405 14.66 15.50 -15.62
N ALA A 406 14.69 14.19 -15.37
CA ALA A 406 15.91 13.47 -15.03
C ALA A 406 16.93 13.49 -16.18
N ASP A 407 16.47 13.20 -17.40
CA ASP A 407 17.29 13.12 -18.61
C ASP A 407 16.74 14.09 -19.68
N PRO A 408 17.14 15.38 -19.69
CA PRO A 408 16.57 16.36 -20.62
C PRO A 408 16.90 16.12 -22.10
N GLU A 409 17.87 15.26 -22.41
CA GLU A 409 18.37 14.99 -23.77
C GLU A 409 17.58 13.90 -24.53
N HIS A 410 16.25 13.95 -24.50
CA HIS A 410 15.42 12.97 -25.21
C HIS A 410 15.62 13.01 -26.73
N THR A 411 15.76 11.84 -27.34
CA THR A 411 15.82 11.64 -28.79
C THR A 411 14.42 11.62 -29.42
N SER A 412 14.30 11.81 -30.74
CA SER A 412 13.02 11.69 -31.45
C SER A 412 12.39 10.29 -31.35
N VAL A 413 13.17 9.27 -31.00
CA VAL A 413 12.68 7.90 -30.75
C VAL A 413 11.93 7.82 -29.42
N ASP A 414 12.37 8.57 -28.41
CA ASP A 414 11.77 8.59 -27.07
C ASP A 414 10.36 9.21 -27.08
N ALA A 415 10.06 10.05 -28.07
CA ALA A 415 8.74 10.67 -28.21
C ALA A 415 7.59 9.66 -28.43
N GLN A 416 7.89 8.43 -28.85
CA GLN A 416 6.89 7.36 -28.99
C GLN A 416 6.70 6.54 -27.70
N ILE A 417 7.62 6.66 -26.74
CA ILE A 417 7.59 5.93 -25.49
C ILE A 417 6.83 6.78 -24.47
N PRO A 418 5.71 6.29 -23.90
CA PRO A 418 5.00 7.03 -22.87
C PRO A 418 5.91 7.34 -21.69
N PHE A 419 5.85 8.59 -21.20
CA PHE A 419 6.52 9.05 -19.99
C PHE A 419 8.05 8.89 -20.02
N ALA A 420 8.67 8.96 -21.20
CA ALA A 420 10.13 8.93 -21.33
C ALA A 420 10.81 10.04 -20.51
N ASP A 421 10.15 11.19 -20.40
CA ASP A 421 10.52 12.34 -19.59
C ASP A 421 10.27 12.13 -18.09
N THR A 422 11.01 11.17 -17.52
CA THR A 422 10.92 10.85 -16.09
C THR A 422 11.33 12.03 -15.21
N PHE A 423 10.66 12.16 -14.06
CA PHE A 423 10.97 13.18 -13.07
C PHE A 423 11.96 12.65 -12.04
N ALA A 424 12.99 13.44 -11.77
CA ALA A 424 13.81 13.31 -10.57
C ALA A 424 13.32 14.30 -9.51
N PHE A 425 13.37 13.90 -8.24
CA PHE A 425 12.95 14.73 -7.11
C PHE A 425 14.10 14.96 -6.15
N ARG A 426 13.94 15.93 -5.26
CA ARG A 426 14.88 16.18 -4.17
C ARG A 426 15.09 14.96 -3.26
N ASP A 427 14.00 14.28 -2.90
CA ASP A 427 13.99 13.11 -2.03
C ASP A 427 12.70 12.29 -2.20
N THR A 428 12.65 11.11 -1.60
CA THR A 428 11.51 10.17 -1.67
C THR A 428 10.21 10.78 -1.16
N VAL A 429 10.25 11.57 -0.08
CA VAL A 429 9.05 12.16 0.52
C VAL A 429 8.47 13.22 -0.40
N THR A 430 9.34 14.02 -1.03
CA THR A 430 8.97 14.99 -2.05
C THR A 430 8.31 14.29 -3.24
N ALA A 431 8.88 13.19 -3.74
CA ALA A 431 8.28 12.40 -4.81
C ALA A 431 6.87 11.90 -4.44
N LEU A 432 6.70 11.33 -3.25
CA LEU A 432 5.40 10.87 -2.75
C LEU A 432 4.39 12.01 -2.61
N MET A 433 4.81 13.19 -2.13
CA MET A 433 3.95 14.37 -2.02
C MET A 433 3.36 14.76 -3.38
N PHE A 434 4.19 14.89 -4.41
CA PHE A 434 3.70 15.29 -5.73
C PHE A 434 2.90 14.19 -6.42
N ILE A 435 3.36 12.94 -6.34
CA ILE A 435 2.61 11.78 -6.88
C ILE A 435 1.22 11.69 -6.25
N TYR A 436 1.11 11.83 -4.93
CA TYR A 436 -0.17 11.76 -4.24
C TYR A 436 -1.05 12.96 -4.54
N TYR A 437 -0.47 14.15 -4.69
CA TYR A 437 -1.19 15.35 -5.10
C TYR A 437 -1.82 15.17 -6.48
N TRP A 438 -1.03 14.81 -7.49
CA TRP A 438 -1.53 14.59 -8.85
C TRP A 438 -2.54 13.44 -8.91
N ALA A 439 -2.28 12.32 -8.24
CA ALA A 439 -3.23 11.19 -8.21
C ALA A 439 -4.56 11.56 -7.51
N THR A 440 -4.53 12.43 -6.48
CA THR A 440 -5.75 12.96 -5.85
C THR A 440 -6.54 13.82 -6.85
N LEU A 441 -5.86 14.65 -7.65
CA LEU A 441 -6.50 15.46 -8.69
C LEU A 441 -7.07 14.62 -9.84
N VAL A 442 -6.41 13.53 -10.23
CA VAL A 442 -6.93 12.56 -11.23
C VAL A 442 -8.29 11.99 -10.80
N LEU A 443 -8.54 11.85 -9.49
CA LEU A 443 -9.83 11.43 -8.95
C LEU A 443 -10.84 12.59 -8.80
N LEU A 444 -10.36 13.79 -8.46
CA LEU A 444 -11.20 14.97 -8.20
C LEU A 444 -11.74 15.61 -9.49
N TYR A 445 -10.91 15.80 -10.51
CA TYR A 445 -11.26 16.58 -11.70
C TYR A 445 -12.43 15.98 -12.51
N PRO A 446 -12.47 14.66 -12.79
CA PRO A 446 -13.64 14.05 -13.43
C PRO A 446 -14.93 14.18 -12.60
N CYS A 447 -14.81 14.24 -11.28
CA CYS A 447 -15.96 14.47 -10.40
C CYS A 447 -16.51 15.89 -10.56
N VAL A 448 -15.62 16.90 -10.61
CA VAL A 448 -15.99 18.30 -10.85
C VAL A 448 -16.66 18.48 -12.20
N GLU A 449 -16.07 17.93 -13.27
CA GLU A 449 -16.63 17.97 -14.62
C GLU A 449 -18.03 17.35 -14.66
N SER A 450 -18.18 16.13 -14.12
CA SER A 450 -19.46 15.43 -14.10
C SER A 450 -20.55 16.17 -13.30
N LEU A 451 -20.21 16.75 -12.15
CA LEU A 451 -21.15 17.55 -11.37
C LEU A 451 -21.58 18.81 -12.13
N TYR A 452 -20.66 19.46 -12.84
CA TYR A 452 -20.99 20.62 -13.66
C TYR A 452 -21.97 20.23 -14.78
N GLU A 453 -21.73 19.13 -15.49
CA GLU A 453 -22.65 18.61 -16.51
C GLU A 453 -24.05 18.34 -15.92
N ILE A 454 -24.13 17.74 -14.72
CA ILE A 454 -25.40 17.50 -14.02
C ILE A 454 -26.14 18.80 -13.70
N ILE A 455 -25.43 19.85 -13.28
CA ILE A 455 -26.05 21.14 -12.93
C ILE A 455 -26.73 21.77 -14.15
N PHE A 456 -26.11 21.68 -15.33
CA PHE A 456 -26.63 22.25 -16.57
C PHE A 456 -27.55 21.31 -17.36
N GLN A 457 -27.74 20.07 -16.90
CA GLN A 457 -28.69 19.15 -17.50
C GLN A 457 -30.14 19.70 -17.42
N PRO A 458 -30.95 19.55 -18.49
CA PRO A 458 -32.37 19.88 -18.47
C PRO A 458 -33.13 19.13 -17.37
N VAL A 459 -34.05 19.82 -16.70
CA VAL A 459 -34.80 19.32 -15.53
C VAL A 459 -36.22 18.91 -15.93
N LEU A 460 -36.75 17.85 -15.32
CA LEU A 460 -38.04 17.22 -15.67
C LEU A 460 -39.28 17.80 -14.94
N ASP A 461 -39.13 18.34 -13.74
CA ASP A 461 -40.23 18.57 -12.78
C ASP A 461 -40.77 20.01 -12.74
N THR A 462 -40.17 20.96 -13.46
CA THR A 462 -40.57 22.38 -13.49
C THR A 462 -40.26 23.01 -14.85
N PHE A 463 -40.82 24.19 -15.19
CA PHE A 463 -40.34 25.07 -16.27
C PHE A 463 -39.13 25.89 -15.75
N PRO A 464 -37.89 25.36 -15.80
CA PRO A 464 -36.76 25.96 -15.09
C PRO A 464 -36.15 27.08 -15.95
N SER A 465 -35.35 27.96 -15.35
CA SER A 465 -34.48 28.82 -16.16
C SER A 465 -33.51 27.91 -16.94
N PRO A 466 -33.38 28.07 -18.28
CA PRO A 466 -32.46 27.26 -19.08
C PRO A 466 -31.00 27.47 -18.66
N TYR A 467 -30.70 28.62 -18.05
CA TYR A 467 -29.40 28.93 -17.44
C TYR A 467 -29.59 29.10 -15.93
N PRO A 468 -29.18 28.12 -15.09
CA PRO A 468 -29.17 28.32 -13.65
C PRO A 468 -28.13 29.40 -13.31
N ASN A 469 -28.49 30.37 -12.47
CA ASN A 469 -27.54 31.34 -11.94
C ASN A 469 -26.72 30.64 -10.84
N LEU A 470 -25.51 30.20 -11.15
CA LEU A 470 -24.60 29.68 -10.12
C LEU A 470 -24.09 30.85 -9.25
N PRO A 471 -24.05 30.68 -7.91
CA PRO A 471 -23.40 31.65 -7.04
C PRO A 471 -21.91 31.80 -7.39
N SER A 472 -21.33 32.95 -7.07
CA SER A 472 -19.98 33.35 -7.52
C SER A 472 -18.86 32.38 -7.10
N ASN A 473 -19.03 31.63 -6.01
CA ASN A 473 -18.09 30.62 -5.56
C ASN A 473 -18.10 29.33 -6.41
N LEU A 474 -19.15 29.10 -7.21
CA LEU A 474 -19.28 27.94 -8.11
C LEU A 474 -19.01 28.29 -9.58
N GLN A 475 -18.77 29.56 -9.89
CA GLN A 475 -18.48 29.99 -11.25
C GLN A 475 -17.05 29.56 -11.65
N ILE A 476 -16.97 28.73 -12.69
CA ILE A 476 -15.71 28.36 -13.36
C ILE A 476 -15.39 29.47 -14.37
N PRO A 477 -14.11 29.90 -14.51
CA PRO A 477 -13.74 30.91 -15.51
C PRO A 477 -14.24 30.53 -16.91
N ASN A 478 -14.84 31.49 -17.61
CA ASN A 478 -15.49 31.32 -18.92
C ASN A 478 -16.68 30.34 -18.98
N GLY A 479 -17.10 29.75 -17.85
CA GLY A 479 -18.21 28.78 -17.81
C GLY A 479 -17.93 27.45 -18.50
N ASP A 480 -16.68 27.17 -18.88
CA ASP A 480 -16.29 25.94 -19.55
C ASP A 480 -15.43 25.06 -18.62
N PRO A 481 -16.01 24.02 -18.00
CA PRO A 481 -15.27 23.10 -17.14
C PRO A 481 -14.23 22.29 -17.92
N SER A 482 -14.42 22.06 -19.22
CA SER A 482 -13.57 21.17 -20.02
C SER A 482 -12.14 21.70 -20.18
N VAL A 483 -11.94 23.02 -20.05
CA VAL A 483 -10.63 23.66 -20.12
C VAL A 483 -9.78 23.37 -18.88
N TYR A 484 -10.40 23.28 -17.70
CA TYR A 484 -9.70 23.15 -16.41
C TYR A 484 -9.79 21.75 -15.80
N TYR A 485 -10.87 21.03 -16.08
CA TYR A 485 -11.18 19.72 -15.48
C TYR A 485 -11.33 18.62 -16.52
N GLY A 486 -11.25 18.96 -17.81
CA GLY A 486 -11.54 18.02 -18.88
C GLY A 486 -10.48 16.95 -19.08
N PRO A 487 -10.74 15.97 -19.96
CA PRO A 487 -9.92 14.77 -20.11
C PRO A 487 -8.45 15.03 -20.44
N LYS A 488 -8.15 16.13 -21.15
CA LYS A 488 -6.77 16.53 -21.47
C LYS A 488 -5.97 16.87 -20.22
N GLU A 489 -6.58 17.61 -19.29
CA GLU A 489 -5.91 17.98 -18.04
C GLU A 489 -5.69 16.77 -17.14
N VAL A 490 -6.71 15.90 -17.04
CA VAL A 490 -6.62 14.65 -16.27
C VAL A 490 -5.53 13.74 -16.83
N ARG A 491 -5.37 13.69 -18.16
CA ARG A 491 -4.30 12.92 -18.81
C ARG A 491 -2.91 13.46 -18.46
N GLU A 492 -2.72 14.78 -18.44
CA GLU A 492 -1.43 15.36 -18.03
C GLU A 492 -1.10 15.07 -16.57
N LEU A 493 -2.09 15.15 -15.67
CA LEU A 493 -1.92 14.77 -14.27
C LEU A 493 -1.55 13.29 -14.11
N ALA A 494 -2.23 12.40 -14.83
CA ALA A 494 -1.91 10.98 -14.86
C ALA A 494 -0.51 10.73 -15.42
N GLY A 495 -0.10 11.49 -16.44
CA GLY A 495 1.26 11.46 -16.96
C GLY A 495 2.30 11.89 -15.94
N ASN A 496 2.04 12.95 -15.16
CA ASN A 496 2.94 13.41 -14.10
C ASN A 496 3.10 12.40 -12.98
N VAL A 497 2.03 11.68 -12.62
CA VAL A 497 2.13 10.52 -11.72
C VAL A 497 3.09 9.49 -12.31
N CYS A 498 2.88 9.04 -13.54
CA CYS A 498 3.73 8.04 -14.19
C CYS A 498 5.20 8.48 -14.28
N ARG A 499 5.47 9.72 -14.71
CA ARG A 499 6.83 10.29 -14.79
C ARG A 499 7.53 10.31 -13.44
N GLY A 500 6.81 10.43 -12.33
CA GLY A 500 7.41 10.45 -10.99
C GLY A 500 7.62 9.09 -10.33
N LEU A 501 6.91 8.06 -10.78
CA LEU A 501 6.88 6.74 -10.13
C LEU A 501 8.25 6.03 -10.10
N ASP A 502 9.08 6.18 -11.14
CA ASP A 502 10.37 5.50 -11.23
C ASP A 502 11.40 6.03 -10.22
N PHE A 503 11.47 7.35 -10.04
CA PHE A 503 12.29 7.95 -8.99
C PHE A 503 11.82 7.49 -7.61
N ALA A 504 10.51 7.52 -7.35
CA ALA A 504 9.97 7.09 -6.06
C ALA A 504 10.28 5.61 -5.78
N LEU A 505 10.18 4.74 -6.80
CA LEU A 505 10.45 3.31 -6.67
C LEU A 505 11.93 3.02 -6.38
N SER A 506 12.84 3.73 -7.06
CA SER A 506 14.28 3.54 -6.88
C SER A 506 14.73 3.93 -5.46
N THR A 507 14.15 5.00 -4.90
CA THR A 507 14.57 5.62 -3.63
C THR A 507 13.82 5.13 -2.40
N THR A 508 12.58 4.65 -2.54
CA THR A 508 11.76 4.23 -1.38
C THR A 508 12.19 2.91 -0.75
N LEU A 509 12.03 2.83 0.58
CA LEU A 509 12.08 1.60 1.38
C LEU A 509 10.69 1.03 1.70
N GLN A 510 9.65 1.57 1.08
CA GLN A 510 8.27 1.13 1.19
C GLN A 510 7.60 1.19 -0.20
N PRO A 511 7.90 0.22 -1.10
CA PRO A 511 7.44 0.24 -2.48
C PRO A 511 5.91 0.22 -2.61
N ASP A 512 5.22 -0.43 -1.67
CA ASP A 512 3.75 -0.56 -1.65
C ASP A 512 2.98 0.77 -1.64
N LEU A 513 3.62 1.88 -1.23
CA LEU A 513 3.02 3.22 -1.31
C LEU A 513 2.70 3.64 -2.76
N LEU A 514 3.34 3.02 -3.74
CA LEU A 514 3.17 3.32 -5.16
C LEU A 514 2.02 2.53 -5.80
N SER A 515 1.52 1.48 -5.13
CA SER A 515 0.45 0.62 -5.67
C SER A 515 -0.86 1.38 -5.89
N ALA A 516 -1.22 2.28 -4.97
CA ALA A 516 -2.47 3.03 -5.07
C ALA A 516 -2.44 4.13 -6.15
N PRO A 517 -1.42 5.02 -6.22
CA PRO A 517 -1.29 5.95 -7.35
C PRO A 517 -1.22 5.23 -8.71
N LEU A 518 -0.51 4.10 -8.80
CA LEU A 518 -0.48 3.28 -10.00
C LEU A 518 -1.88 2.78 -10.40
N PHE A 519 -2.65 2.27 -9.43
CA PHE A 519 -4.03 1.82 -9.67
C PHE A 519 -4.93 2.95 -10.18
N VAL A 520 -4.78 4.17 -9.64
CA VAL A 520 -5.56 5.34 -10.06
C VAL A 520 -5.29 5.68 -11.52
N VAL A 521 -4.02 5.76 -11.94
CA VAL A 521 -3.69 6.07 -13.34
C VAL A 521 -4.04 4.93 -14.30
N GLU A 522 -3.84 3.68 -13.89
CA GLU A 522 -4.23 2.51 -14.69
C GLU A 522 -5.74 2.46 -14.90
N SER A 523 -6.54 2.76 -13.88
CA SER A 523 -8.00 2.86 -14.00
C SER A 523 -8.42 3.98 -14.95
N PHE A 524 -7.74 5.12 -14.91
CA PHE A 524 -7.96 6.22 -15.85
C PHE A 524 -7.64 5.79 -17.30
N TYR A 525 -6.47 5.21 -17.54
CA TYR A 525 -6.07 4.75 -18.88
C TYR A 525 -6.95 3.61 -19.40
N HIS A 526 -7.43 2.72 -18.53
CA HIS A 526 -8.42 1.71 -18.90
C HIS A 526 -9.73 2.33 -19.37
N LYS A 527 -10.24 3.33 -18.65
CA LYS A 527 -11.47 4.04 -19.04
C LYS A 527 -11.28 4.74 -20.39
N MET A 528 -10.14 5.41 -20.59
CA MET A 528 -9.81 6.07 -21.86
C MET A 528 -9.71 5.07 -23.02
N ASN A 529 -9.02 3.94 -22.81
CA ASN A 529 -8.90 2.90 -23.85
C ASN A 529 -10.25 2.29 -24.20
N ALA A 530 -11.14 2.12 -23.21
CA ALA A 530 -12.49 1.63 -23.45
C ALA A 530 -13.36 2.62 -24.23
N THR A 531 -13.17 3.94 -24.06
CA THR A 531 -14.01 4.97 -24.70
C THR A 531 -13.49 5.43 -26.06
N SER A 532 -12.18 5.56 -26.24
CA SER A 532 -11.57 6.10 -27.46
C SER A 532 -10.56 5.17 -28.15
N GLY A 533 -10.17 4.06 -27.53
CA GLY A 533 -9.08 3.20 -28.00
C GLY A 533 -7.68 3.78 -27.76
N ASP A 534 -7.57 4.91 -27.08
CA ASP A 534 -6.32 5.57 -26.71
C ASP A 534 -5.86 5.14 -25.31
N GLY A 535 -4.58 5.26 -24.98
CA GLY A 535 -4.04 4.85 -23.66
C GLY A 535 -3.46 3.43 -23.62
N ALA A 536 -3.43 2.72 -24.75
CA ALA A 536 -2.93 1.34 -24.80
C ALA A 536 -1.44 1.22 -24.47
N LEU A 537 -0.62 2.19 -24.91
CA LEU A 537 0.82 2.19 -24.61
C LEU A 537 1.08 2.54 -23.14
N GLU A 538 0.28 3.43 -22.57
CA GLU A 538 0.32 3.81 -21.16
C GLU A 538 -0.05 2.63 -20.26
N LEU A 539 -1.03 1.81 -20.65
CA LEU A 539 -1.37 0.57 -19.93
C LEU A 539 -0.22 -0.45 -19.96
N LEU A 540 0.46 -0.62 -21.10
CA LEU A 540 1.66 -1.47 -21.19
C LEU A 540 2.79 -0.95 -20.29
N TRP A 541 2.94 0.39 -20.21
CA TRP A 541 3.87 1.00 -19.28
C TRP A 541 3.51 0.70 -17.81
N CYS A 542 2.23 0.79 -17.44
CA CYS A 542 1.76 0.43 -16.09
C CYS A 542 2.05 -1.03 -15.73
N GLU A 543 1.85 -1.96 -16.67
CA GLU A 543 2.17 -3.38 -16.49
C GLU A 543 3.68 -3.63 -16.28
N SER A 544 4.51 -2.96 -17.07
CA SER A 544 5.98 -2.99 -16.92
C SER A 544 6.42 -2.40 -15.56
N PHE A 545 5.85 -1.26 -15.16
CA PHE A 545 6.13 -0.65 -13.87
C PHE A 545 5.72 -1.56 -12.70
N ARG A 546 4.56 -2.23 -12.78
CA ARG A 546 4.12 -3.22 -11.78
C ARG A 546 5.12 -4.37 -11.62
N SER A 547 5.74 -4.80 -12.70
CA SER A 547 6.80 -5.83 -12.66
C SER A 547 8.06 -5.32 -11.95
N ARG A 548 8.47 -4.07 -12.22
CA ARG A 548 9.58 -3.42 -11.49
C ARG A 548 9.28 -3.23 -10.01
N LEU A 549 8.05 -2.87 -9.67
CA LEU A 549 7.55 -2.75 -8.31
C LEU A 549 7.66 -4.09 -7.55
N ALA A 550 7.23 -5.19 -8.18
CA ALA A 550 7.38 -6.53 -7.63
C ALA A 550 8.86 -6.91 -7.41
N GLY A 551 9.73 -6.57 -8.37
CA GLY A 551 11.17 -6.79 -8.24
C GLY A 551 11.80 -6.04 -7.06
N LYS A 552 11.43 -4.76 -6.85
CA LYS A 552 11.90 -3.96 -5.70
C LYS A 552 11.43 -4.56 -4.38
N GLY A 553 10.17 -4.97 -4.29
CA GLY A 553 9.65 -5.61 -3.07
C GLY A 553 10.32 -6.96 -2.78
N GLN A 554 10.61 -7.76 -3.80
CA GLN A 554 11.39 -9.00 -3.64
C GLN A 554 12.80 -8.71 -3.11
N TYR A 555 13.48 -7.71 -3.67
CA TYR A 555 14.80 -7.29 -3.18
C TYR A 555 14.77 -6.91 -1.69
N ILE A 556 13.77 -6.13 -1.27
CA ILE A 556 13.61 -5.75 0.15
C ILE A 556 13.34 -6.99 1.01
N ALA A 557 12.47 -7.90 0.55
CA ALA A 557 12.18 -9.16 1.25
C ALA A 557 13.46 -10.00 1.46
N ASP A 558 14.33 -10.09 0.46
CA ASP A 558 15.59 -10.85 0.53
C ASP A 558 16.58 -10.23 1.53
N VAL A 559 16.65 -8.89 1.60
CA VAL A 559 17.47 -8.17 2.59
C VAL A 559 16.97 -8.41 4.03
N ILE A 560 15.66 -8.58 4.21
CA ILE A 560 15.02 -8.78 5.51
C ILE A 560 15.22 -10.21 6.04
N GLN A 561 15.23 -11.23 5.17
CA GLN A 561 15.32 -12.64 5.55
C GLN A 561 16.62 -13.01 6.28
N ASN A 562 17.75 -12.41 5.89
CA ASN A 562 19.07 -12.78 6.38
C ASN A 562 19.46 -12.07 7.70
N ARG A 563 18.47 -11.62 8.47
CA ARG A 563 18.67 -10.82 9.69
C ARG A 563 17.98 -11.45 10.89
N ARG A 564 18.52 -11.17 12.06
CA ARG A 564 17.96 -11.54 13.36
C ARG A 564 17.01 -10.45 13.86
N TRP A 565 15.77 -10.80 14.18
CA TRP A 565 14.71 -9.86 14.53
C TRP A 565 14.23 -10.05 15.96
N VAL A 566 13.73 -8.96 16.55
CA VAL A 566 13.01 -8.95 17.82
C VAL A 566 11.67 -8.25 17.62
N ASP A 567 10.60 -8.79 18.19
CA ASP A 567 9.27 -8.15 18.12
C ASP A 567 9.25 -6.85 18.92
N ALA A 568 8.76 -5.77 18.31
CA ALA A 568 8.59 -4.47 18.95
C ALA A 568 7.12 -4.07 19.16
N GLY A 569 6.19 -4.66 18.40
CA GLY A 569 4.75 -4.45 18.63
C GLY A 569 3.86 -5.02 17.54
N GLN A 570 2.56 -5.13 17.83
CA GLN A 570 1.51 -5.47 16.88
C GLN A 570 0.41 -4.41 17.00
N PHE A 571 -0.10 -3.94 15.87
CA PHE A 571 -1.09 -2.86 15.79
C PHE A 571 -2.17 -3.16 14.77
#